data_AF-A0A6A6ADS8-F1
#
_entry.id   AF-A0A6A6ADS8-F1
#
_cell.length_a   1.000
_cell.length_b   1.000
_cell.length_c   1.000
_cell.angle_alpha   90.00
_cell.angle_beta   90.00
_cell.angle_gamma   90.00
#
_symmetry.space_group_name_H-M   'P 1'
#
loop_
_entity.id
_entity.type
_entity.pdbx_description
1 polymer ?
#
loop_
_entity_poly.entity_id
_entity_poly.type
_entity_poly.pdbx_seq_one_letter_code
_entity_poly.pdbx_strand_id
1 'polypeptide(L)'
;MGKVEERSPSVYSEGVGHAPVKRESGILSKLRAFEARMDAKLGIESEAISRKLPEDKGHVPWHHQLNMFFLWASGTMNTSCFATGFLGWEFGLTLRQSIIITIFASILGGAATGFAATFGAPTGLRQISVSRYAFGWWPNKVIAALNTIVQIGWAAVACITGGLALTAVADGHISLIVGIVILAVVATIISFFGLKAILIYERYAWFVFFIIFIIFFAETAKYTDNSTATELKGADLSGMVLSLIAIVYGSSASWQTMASDYYAHYPVNVSRWKVFLMTTFGIAIPTSIGMIAGCVVSFGMNNRADWKDVYETDGLGFLIQTMLYPRGFAKLILTLLVLSGINVNVISIYSAAISCQQFSRPFARVPRFIWVLLCFAAILGLAIGGREQLSVYLQNFLSLLGYWSTQYFIILFSEHVIFRKMNFDNYDLDAWNDPSRLPLGIAAGVAFAIGIIAWIMGMVETWYVGPLGKLIGSGGGDIANEFTFIITGLVYIPARFLEKKIVGR
;
A
#
# COMPACT_ATOMS: atom_id res chain seq x y z
N MET A 1 -23.84 23.21 -46.97
CA MET A 1 -25.07 22.56 -46.52
C MET A 1 -24.78 21.08 -46.32
N GLY A 2 -24.57 20.65 -45.08
CA GLY A 2 -24.31 19.26 -44.71
C GLY A 2 -24.54 19.14 -43.21
N LYS A 3 -25.66 18.51 -42.83
CA LYS A 3 -26.11 18.39 -41.44
C LYS A 3 -25.20 17.41 -40.69
N VAL A 4 -24.72 17.84 -39.53
CA VAL A 4 -24.10 16.98 -38.52
C VAL A 4 -25.23 16.18 -37.87
N GLU A 5 -25.19 14.85 -37.98
CA GLU A 5 -26.08 13.94 -37.25
C GLU A 5 -25.76 14.01 -35.75
N GLU A 6 -26.72 14.51 -34.96
CA GLU A 6 -26.76 14.30 -33.52
C GLU A 6 -26.95 12.81 -33.24
N ARG A 7 -25.91 12.16 -32.70
CA ARG A 7 -26.06 10.85 -32.07
C ARG A 7 -26.92 11.02 -30.81
N SER A 8 -28.16 10.55 -30.90
CA SER A 8 -29.07 10.33 -29.77
C SER A 8 -28.42 9.42 -28.71
N PRO A 9 -28.69 9.64 -27.41
CA PRO A 9 -28.18 8.77 -26.35
C PRO A 9 -28.80 7.38 -26.51
N SER A 10 -27.94 6.38 -26.70
CA SER A 10 -28.34 4.99 -26.89
C SER A 10 -29.21 4.51 -25.73
N VAL A 11 -30.42 4.11 -26.10
CA VAL A 11 -31.39 3.39 -25.29
C VAL A 11 -30.73 2.14 -24.71
N TYR A 12 -30.97 1.93 -23.42
CA TYR A 12 -30.67 0.74 -22.63
C TYR A 12 -30.81 -0.55 -23.44
N SER A 13 -29.73 -1.34 -23.56
CA SER A 13 -29.85 -2.73 -23.99
C SER A 13 -30.52 -3.53 -22.88
N GLU A 14 -31.79 -3.86 -23.08
CA GLU A 14 -32.50 -4.84 -22.28
C GLU A 14 -31.82 -6.20 -22.43
N GLY A 15 -31.27 -6.72 -21.32
CA GLY A 15 -30.78 -8.09 -21.29
C GLY A 15 -29.72 -8.39 -20.24
N VAL A 16 -29.98 -8.13 -18.96
CA VAL A 16 -29.46 -8.88 -17.78
C VAL A 16 -30.37 -8.50 -16.60
N GLY A 17 -30.77 -9.46 -15.77
CA GLY A 17 -31.71 -9.32 -14.66
C GLY A 17 -31.28 -8.35 -13.56
N HIS A 18 -31.35 -7.05 -13.83
CA HIS A 18 -31.36 -6.02 -12.80
C HIS A 18 -32.77 -5.95 -12.20
N ALA A 19 -32.89 -6.20 -10.90
CA ALA A 19 -34.06 -5.78 -10.15
C ALA A 19 -34.35 -4.30 -10.46
N PRO A 20 -35.63 -3.90 -10.59
CA PRO A 20 -35.99 -2.56 -11.04
C PRO A 20 -35.33 -1.52 -10.13
N VAL A 21 -34.46 -0.70 -10.71
CA VAL A 21 -33.80 0.40 -10.01
C VAL A 21 -34.90 1.40 -9.64
N LYS A 22 -35.41 1.31 -8.41
CA LYS A 22 -36.26 2.36 -7.82
C LYS A 22 -35.56 3.69 -8.06
N ARG A 23 -36.23 4.63 -8.73
CA ARG A 23 -35.75 6.02 -8.85
C ARG A 23 -35.59 6.58 -7.43
N GLU A 24 -34.37 6.54 -6.91
CA GLU A 24 -34.06 7.04 -5.57
C GLU A 24 -34.22 8.57 -5.59
N SER A 25 -35.24 9.09 -4.91
CA SER A 25 -35.43 10.53 -4.68
C SER A 25 -34.75 10.93 -3.37
N GLY A 26 -33.84 11.91 -3.37
CA GLY A 26 -33.20 12.42 -2.15
C GLY A 26 -31.92 13.20 -2.39
N ILE A 27 -31.30 13.67 -1.30
CA ILE A 27 -30.01 14.40 -1.36
C ILE A 27 -28.91 13.51 -1.96
N LEU A 28 -28.85 12.24 -1.58
CA LEU A 28 -27.86 11.29 -2.10
C LEU A 28 -28.00 11.01 -3.60
N SER A 29 -29.20 11.08 -4.19
CA SER A 29 -29.34 10.94 -5.64
C SER A 29 -28.93 12.21 -6.38
N LYS A 30 -29.17 13.40 -5.81
CA LYS A 30 -28.63 14.66 -6.35
C LYS A 30 -27.10 14.68 -6.32
N LEU A 31 -26.48 14.22 -5.23
CA LEU A 31 -25.02 14.17 -5.10
C LEU A 31 -24.39 13.13 -6.03
N ARG A 32 -25.00 11.95 -6.22
CA ARG A 32 -24.55 10.97 -7.23
C ARG A 32 -24.75 11.46 -8.66
N ALA A 33 -25.84 12.18 -8.95
CA ALA A 33 -26.02 12.81 -10.26
C ALA A 33 -24.95 13.89 -10.51
N PHE A 34 -24.54 14.62 -9.47
CA PHE A 34 -23.43 15.55 -9.54
C PHE A 34 -22.10 14.83 -9.80
N GLU A 35 -21.81 13.74 -9.08
CA GLU A 35 -20.64 12.89 -9.33
C GLU A 35 -20.63 12.31 -10.75
N ALA A 36 -21.75 11.77 -11.24
CA ALA A 36 -21.87 11.26 -12.60
C ALA A 36 -21.66 12.37 -13.66
N ARG A 37 -22.10 13.60 -13.40
CA ARG A 37 -21.82 14.75 -14.27
C ARG A 37 -20.35 15.14 -14.25
N MET A 38 -19.70 15.10 -13.08
CA MET A 38 -18.26 15.30 -12.98
C MET A 38 -17.51 14.16 -13.67
N ASP A 39 -18.00 12.93 -13.63
CA ASP A 39 -17.40 11.79 -14.32
C ASP A 39 -17.46 11.94 -15.84
N ALA A 40 -18.64 12.30 -16.36
CA ALA A 40 -18.80 12.56 -17.79
C ALA A 40 -17.90 13.70 -18.30
N LYS A 41 -17.57 14.69 -17.46
CA LYS A 41 -16.74 15.86 -17.84
C LYS A 41 -15.25 15.70 -17.54
N LEU A 42 -14.90 15.04 -16.44
CA LEU A 42 -13.55 15.02 -15.84
C LEU A 42 -13.00 13.60 -15.66
N GLY A 43 -13.79 12.55 -15.92
CA GLY A 43 -13.36 11.15 -15.85
C GLY A 43 -13.09 10.63 -14.44
N ILE A 44 -13.87 11.08 -13.45
CA ILE A 44 -13.67 10.77 -12.03
C ILE A 44 -14.06 9.34 -11.61
N GLU A 45 -14.49 8.46 -12.51
CA GLU A 45 -14.86 7.05 -12.28
C GLU A 45 -15.96 6.86 -11.22
N SER A 46 -17.18 7.27 -11.53
CA SER A 46 -18.35 7.15 -10.65
C SER A 46 -18.77 5.71 -10.34
N GLU A 47 -18.34 4.75 -11.15
CA GLU A 47 -18.58 3.30 -10.98
C GLU A 47 -17.36 2.53 -10.45
N ALA A 48 -16.56 3.15 -9.58
CA ALA A 48 -15.26 2.62 -9.17
C ALA A 48 -15.28 1.18 -8.64
N ILE A 49 -16.33 0.75 -7.93
CA ILE A 49 -16.44 -0.59 -7.33
C ILE A 49 -17.14 -1.63 -8.22
N SER A 50 -17.71 -1.21 -9.35
CA SER A 50 -18.41 -2.11 -10.27
C SER A 50 -17.44 -3.10 -10.92
N ARG A 51 -17.90 -4.34 -11.11
CA ARG A 51 -17.12 -5.36 -11.82
C ARG A 51 -16.97 -4.94 -13.27
N LYS A 52 -15.73 -4.94 -13.78
CA LYS A 52 -15.45 -4.76 -15.21
C LYS A 52 -15.61 -6.10 -15.93
N LEU A 53 -16.55 -6.19 -16.87
CA LEU A 53 -16.82 -7.42 -17.59
C LEU A 53 -15.75 -7.68 -18.67
N PRO A 54 -15.55 -8.93 -19.10
CA PRO A 54 -14.59 -9.25 -20.16
C PRO A 54 -14.78 -8.44 -21.44
N GLU A 55 -16.02 -8.20 -21.84
CA GLU A 55 -16.42 -7.42 -23.01
C GLU A 55 -16.05 -5.92 -22.91
N ASP A 56 -16.00 -5.37 -21.70
CA ASP A 56 -15.61 -3.98 -21.46
C ASP A 56 -14.09 -3.77 -21.48
N LYS A 57 -13.31 -4.87 -21.49
CA LYS A 57 -11.85 -4.84 -21.40
C LYS A 57 -11.25 -4.80 -22.80
N GLY A 58 -10.77 -3.62 -23.18
CA GLY A 58 -10.04 -3.44 -24.42
C GLY A 58 -8.68 -4.15 -24.45
N HIS A 59 -8.11 -4.27 -25.66
CA HIS A 59 -6.76 -4.76 -25.85
C HIS A 59 -5.74 -3.84 -25.15
N VAL A 60 -4.83 -4.42 -24.36
CA VAL A 60 -3.72 -3.68 -23.75
C VAL A 60 -2.40 -4.17 -24.35
N PRO A 61 -1.71 -3.32 -25.13
CA PRO A 61 -0.41 -3.65 -25.74
C PRO A 61 0.63 -4.08 -24.70
N TRP A 62 1.60 -4.91 -25.12
CA TRP A 62 2.60 -5.47 -24.20
C TRP A 62 3.37 -4.38 -23.42
N HIS A 63 3.71 -3.26 -24.06
CA HIS A 63 4.45 -2.16 -23.43
C HIS A 63 3.59 -1.42 -22.38
N HIS A 64 2.27 -1.37 -22.56
CA HIS A 64 1.34 -0.87 -21.54
C HIS A 64 1.13 -1.86 -20.39
N GLN A 65 1.47 -3.14 -20.56
CA GLN A 65 1.49 -4.10 -19.46
C GLN A 65 2.69 -3.87 -18.52
N LEU A 66 3.76 -3.22 -18.99
CA LEU A 66 4.87 -2.80 -18.12
C LEU A 66 4.46 -1.74 -17.09
N ASN A 67 3.32 -1.06 -17.30
CA ASN A 67 2.77 -0.15 -16.30
C ASN A 67 2.49 -0.87 -14.96
N MET A 68 2.29 -2.19 -14.95
CA MET A 68 2.22 -2.97 -13.72
C MET A 68 3.48 -2.77 -12.87
N PHE A 69 4.67 -2.84 -13.49
CA PHE A 69 5.93 -2.61 -12.80
C PHE A 69 6.11 -1.13 -12.44
N PHE A 70 5.92 -0.24 -13.41
CA PHE A 70 6.22 1.18 -13.24
C PHE A 70 5.31 1.90 -12.25
N LEU A 71 4.05 1.48 -12.13
CA LEU A 71 3.10 1.97 -11.13
C LEU A 71 3.63 1.76 -9.70
N TRP A 72 4.14 0.57 -9.41
CA TRP A 72 4.68 0.28 -8.10
C TRP A 72 6.02 0.95 -7.89
N ALA A 73 6.83 1.07 -8.95
CA ALA A 73 8.10 1.77 -8.88
C ALA A 73 7.95 3.24 -8.52
N SER A 74 6.98 3.94 -9.10
CA SER A 74 6.67 5.33 -8.73
C SER A 74 6.03 5.45 -7.35
N GLY A 75 5.25 4.45 -6.93
CA GLY A 75 4.62 4.40 -5.61
C GLY A 75 5.62 4.13 -4.46
N THR A 76 6.66 3.33 -4.68
CA THR A 76 7.58 2.91 -3.60
C THR A 76 8.95 3.59 -3.63
N MET A 77 9.37 4.24 -4.72
CA MET A 77 10.55 5.11 -4.72
C MET A 77 10.22 6.50 -4.14
N ASN A 78 10.12 6.57 -2.82
CA ASN A 78 9.73 7.78 -2.10
C ASN A 78 10.58 8.01 -0.83
N THR A 79 10.44 9.20 -0.24
CA THR A 79 11.19 9.61 0.96
C THR A 79 10.89 8.74 2.18
N SER A 80 9.72 8.10 2.25
CA SER A 80 9.40 7.21 3.36
C SER A 80 10.18 5.91 3.31
N CYS A 81 10.32 5.29 2.13
CA CYS A 81 11.19 4.13 1.97
C CYS A 81 12.65 4.49 2.26
N PHE A 82 13.09 5.68 1.84
CA PHE A 82 14.41 6.19 2.25
C PHE A 82 14.57 6.27 3.76
N ALA A 83 13.60 6.85 4.48
CA ALA A 83 13.61 6.94 5.93
C ALA A 83 13.62 5.56 6.60
N THR A 84 12.84 4.59 6.11
CA THR A 84 12.81 3.22 6.66
C THR A 84 14.18 2.55 6.61
N GLY A 85 15.03 2.88 5.64
CA GLY A 85 16.40 2.38 5.55
C GLY A 85 17.30 2.73 6.74
N PHE A 86 16.92 3.73 7.55
CA PHE A 86 17.68 4.14 8.72
C PHE A 86 17.56 3.13 9.87
N LEU A 87 16.46 2.35 9.91
CA LEU A 87 16.14 1.45 11.02
C LEU A 87 17.19 0.35 11.22
N GLY A 88 17.85 -0.12 10.16
CA GLY A 88 18.94 -1.09 10.30
C GLY A 88 20.13 -0.53 11.09
N TRP A 89 20.46 0.75 10.89
CA TRP A 89 21.48 1.46 11.66
C TRP A 89 21.01 1.74 13.09
N GLU A 90 19.77 2.20 13.27
CA GLU A 90 19.19 2.46 14.59
C GLU A 90 19.10 1.19 15.45
N PHE A 91 18.86 0.03 14.83
CA PHE A 91 18.85 -1.27 15.50
C PHE A 91 20.25 -1.82 15.77
N GLY A 92 21.32 -1.12 15.42
CA GLY A 92 22.71 -1.56 15.66
C GLY A 92 23.16 -2.73 14.78
N LEU A 93 22.48 -3.00 13.67
CA LEU A 93 22.91 -3.99 12.69
C LEU A 93 24.11 -3.45 11.90
N THR A 94 24.76 -4.32 11.13
CA THR A 94 25.75 -3.89 10.14
C THR A 94 25.09 -3.45 8.84
N LEU A 95 25.78 -2.63 8.04
CA LEU A 95 25.31 -2.21 6.72
C LEU A 95 24.95 -3.42 5.84
N ARG A 96 25.81 -4.44 5.83
CA ARG A 96 25.61 -5.65 5.02
C ARG A 96 24.34 -6.40 5.43
N GLN A 97 24.11 -6.57 6.73
CA GLN A 97 22.89 -7.20 7.23
C GLN A 97 21.67 -6.39 6.80
N SER A 98 21.70 -5.07 7.00
CA SER A 98 20.60 -4.17 6.65
C SER A 98 20.25 -4.23 5.17
N ILE A 99 21.25 -4.20 4.27
CA ILE A 99 21.05 -4.30 2.82
C ILE A 99 20.45 -5.66 2.42
N ILE A 100 21.02 -6.76 2.91
CA ILE A 100 20.56 -8.11 2.57
C ILE A 100 19.11 -8.30 3.04
N ILE A 101 18.81 -7.95 4.29
CA ILE A 101 17.45 -8.01 4.84
C ILE A 101 16.50 -7.18 4.00
N THR A 102 16.89 -5.95 3.67
CA THR A 102 16.08 -5.03 2.85
C THR A 102 15.66 -5.66 1.52
N ILE A 103 16.61 -6.27 0.81
CA ILE A 103 16.35 -6.88 -0.50
C ILE A 103 15.41 -8.09 -0.37
N PHE A 104 15.76 -9.05 0.49
CA PHE A 104 15.02 -10.31 0.56
C PHE A 104 13.63 -10.15 1.20
N ALA A 105 13.50 -9.31 2.23
CA ALA A 105 12.20 -9.04 2.84
C ALA A 105 11.29 -8.24 1.89
N SER A 106 11.85 -7.32 1.09
CA SER A 106 11.09 -6.61 0.05
C SER A 106 10.60 -7.55 -1.04
N ILE A 107 11.43 -8.52 -1.47
CA ILE A 107 11.02 -9.56 -2.43
C ILE A 107 9.92 -10.44 -1.84
N LEU A 108 10.05 -10.86 -0.58
CA LEU A 108 9.06 -11.70 0.08
C LEU A 108 7.70 -10.99 0.21
N GLY A 109 7.68 -9.74 0.68
CA GLY A 109 6.47 -8.94 0.77
C GLY A 109 5.89 -8.60 -0.61
N GLY A 110 6.76 -8.26 -1.56
CA GLY A 110 6.40 -8.03 -2.95
C GLY A 110 5.75 -9.27 -3.59
N ALA A 111 6.20 -10.48 -3.25
CA ALA A 111 5.63 -11.73 -3.75
C ALA A 111 4.22 -11.97 -3.22
N ALA A 112 3.95 -11.67 -1.95
CA ALA A 112 2.60 -11.72 -1.39
C ALA A 112 1.65 -10.76 -2.14
N THR A 113 2.11 -9.53 -2.39
CA THR A 113 1.36 -8.54 -3.17
C THR A 113 1.17 -8.98 -4.62
N GLY A 114 2.21 -9.49 -5.28
CA GLY A 114 2.16 -9.98 -6.64
C GLY A 114 1.17 -11.12 -6.81
N PHE A 115 1.07 -12.02 -5.82
CA PHE A 115 0.06 -13.07 -5.81
C PHE A 115 -1.35 -12.49 -5.75
N ALA A 116 -1.63 -11.58 -4.82
CA ALA A 116 -2.93 -10.92 -4.70
C ALA A 116 -3.33 -10.16 -5.99
N ALA A 117 -2.35 -9.55 -6.66
CA ALA A 117 -2.56 -8.82 -7.90
C ALA A 117 -3.00 -9.72 -9.08
N THR A 118 -2.69 -11.02 -9.05
CA THR A 118 -3.10 -11.97 -10.09
C THR A 118 -4.62 -12.11 -10.23
N PHE A 119 -5.39 -11.70 -9.22
CA PHE A 119 -6.84 -11.81 -9.19
C PHE A 119 -7.54 -10.69 -9.97
N GLY A 120 -6.92 -9.51 -10.14
CA GLY A 120 -7.62 -8.33 -10.68
C GLY A 120 -8.12 -8.51 -12.10
N ALA A 121 -7.23 -8.86 -13.03
CA ALA A 121 -7.59 -9.01 -14.44
C ALA A 121 -8.68 -10.08 -14.71
N PRO A 122 -8.62 -11.32 -14.17
CA PRO A 122 -9.62 -12.34 -14.48
C PRO A 122 -10.97 -12.04 -13.82
N THR A 123 -10.97 -11.53 -12.59
CA THR A 123 -12.21 -11.24 -11.87
C THR A 123 -12.89 -9.96 -12.37
N GLY A 124 -12.10 -8.97 -12.80
CA GLY A 124 -12.58 -7.61 -13.08
C GLY A 124 -13.01 -6.86 -11.81
N LEU A 125 -12.60 -7.36 -10.63
CA LEU A 125 -12.98 -6.82 -9.32
C LEU A 125 -11.79 -6.11 -8.68
N ARG A 126 -12.12 -5.13 -7.83
CA ARG A 126 -11.19 -4.50 -6.89
C ARG A 126 -10.78 -5.50 -5.81
N GLN A 127 -9.61 -5.29 -5.19
CA GLN A 127 -8.98 -6.29 -4.34
C GLN A 127 -9.83 -6.68 -3.12
N ILE A 128 -10.48 -5.71 -2.48
CA ILE A 128 -11.38 -5.96 -1.33
C ILE A 128 -12.70 -6.63 -1.73
N SER A 129 -13.12 -6.51 -3.01
CA SER A 129 -14.26 -7.28 -3.53
C SER A 129 -13.86 -8.73 -3.76
N VAL A 130 -12.64 -8.97 -4.26
CA VAL A 130 -12.08 -10.32 -4.43
C VAL A 130 -11.97 -11.04 -3.10
N SER A 131 -11.52 -10.37 -2.04
CA SER A 131 -11.36 -11.03 -0.74
C SER A 131 -12.67 -11.53 -0.13
N ARG A 132 -13.85 -11.06 -0.59
CA ARG A 132 -15.15 -11.59 -0.15
C ARG A 132 -15.33 -13.07 -0.46
N TYR A 133 -14.64 -13.60 -1.46
CA TYR A 133 -14.69 -15.03 -1.80
C TYR A 133 -13.94 -15.93 -0.81
N ALA A 134 -13.05 -15.34 0.02
CA ALA A 134 -12.34 -16.05 1.08
C ALA A 134 -12.89 -15.64 2.47
N PHE A 135 -13.00 -14.34 2.71
CA PHE A 135 -13.42 -13.76 3.98
C PHE A 135 -14.94 -13.75 4.20
N GLY A 136 -15.74 -14.05 3.17
CA GLY A 136 -17.19 -13.95 3.25
C GLY A 136 -17.70 -12.52 3.36
N TRP A 137 -19.01 -12.34 3.52
CA TRP A 137 -19.62 -11.01 3.50
C TRP A 137 -19.32 -10.16 4.74
N TRP A 138 -19.34 -10.77 5.93
CA TRP A 138 -19.24 -10.04 7.20
C TRP A 138 -17.80 -9.75 7.63
N PRO A 139 -16.90 -10.75 7.73
CA PRO A 139 -15.50 -10.48 8.09
C PRO A 139 -14.78 -9.58 7.08
N ASN A 140 -15.13 -9.65 5.79
CA ASN A 140 -14.52 -8.80 4.78
C ASN A 140 -14.78 -7.30 5.00
N LYS A 141 -15.79 -6.91 5.80
CA LYS A 141 -15.97 -5.51 6.18
C LYS A 141 -14.85 -5.01 7.07
N VAL A 142 -14.36 -5.86 7.97
CA VAL A 142 -13.17 -5.58 8.80
C VAL A 142 -11.96 -5.42 7.90
N ILE A 143 -11.79 -6.30 6.90
CA ILE A 143 -10.70 -6.21 5.93
C ILE A 143 -10.74 -4.91 5.13
N ALA A 144 -11.93 -4.48 4.70
CA ALA A 144 -12.09 -3.20 4.02
C ALA A 144 -11.71 -2.02 4.94
N ALA A 145 -12.12 -2.06 6.21
CA ALA A 145 -11.78 -1.04 7.19
C ALA A 145 -10.27 -0.99 7.47
N LEU A 146 -9.63 -2.15 7.63
CA LEU A 146 -8.18 -2.26 7.79
C LEU A 146 -7.45 -1.69 6.58
N ASN A 147 -7.87 -2.04 5.35
CA ASN A 147 -7.27 -1.46 4.14
C ASN A 147 -7.40 0.07 4.14
N THR A 148 -8.55 0.62 4.53
CA THR A 148 -8.73 2.08 4.64
C THR A 148 -7.71 2.69 5.62
N ILE A 149 -7.48 2.05 6.76
CA ILE A 149 -6.48 2.48 7.75
C ILE A 149 -5.07 2.41 7.18
N VAL A 150 -4.73 1.34 6.44
CA VAL A 150 -3.44 1.20 5.76
C VAL A 150 -3.18 2.34 4.80
N GLN A 151 -4.16 2.65 3.95
CA GLN A 151 -4.03 3.75 2.99
C GLN A 151 -3.89 5.11 3.68
N ILE A 152 -4.68 5.37 4.73
CA ILE A 152 -4.58 6.59 5.53
C ILE A 152 -3.20 6.69 6.20
N GLY A 153 -2.68 5.58 6.74
CA GLY A 153 -1.38 5.54 7.39
C GLY A 153 -0.23 5.79 6.42
N TRP A 154 -0.25 5.19 5.22
CA TRP A 154 0.73 5.49 4.17
C TRP A 154 0.68 6.94 3.71
N ALA A 155 -0.52 7.50 3.56
CA ALA A 155 -0.67 8.90 3.22
C ALA A 155 -0.16 9.84 4.33
N ALA A 156 -0.38 9.49 5.60
CA ALA A 156 0.17 10.26 6.71
C ALA A 156 1.70 10.28 6.70
N VAL A 157 2.34 9.13 6.47
CA VAL A 157 3.80 9.01 6.31
C VAL A 157 4.31 9.86 5.15
N ALA A 158 3.64 9.81 4.00
CA ALA A 158 4.01 10.60 2.82
C ALA A 158 3.86 12.11 3.07
N CYS A 159 2.83 12.53 3.82
CA CYS A 159 2.68 13.92 4.26
C CYS A 159 3.80 14.37 5.21
N ILE A 160 4.17 13.54 6.19
CA ILE A 160 5.24 13.86 7.16
C ILE A 160 6.58 13.98 6.43
N THR A 161 6.96 12.94 5.68
CA THR A 161 8.25 12.89 4.98
C THR A 161 8.37 13.94 3.88
N GLY A 162 7.32 14.18 3.11
CA GLY A 162 7.29 15.25 2.14
C GLY A 162 7.21 16.65 2.77
N GLY A 163 6.58 16.79 3.94
CA GLY A 163 6.59 18.03 4.74
C GLY A 163 7.98 18.37 5.27
N LEU A 164 8.75 17.36 5.71
CA LEU A 164 10.16 17.50 6.08
C LEU A 164 11.00 17.97 4.89
N ALA A 165 10.79 17.37 3.71
CA ALA A 165 11.48 17.79 2.49
C ALA A 165 11.13 19.24 2.12
N LEU A 166 9.86 19.63 2.20
CA LEU A 166 9.40 20.99 1.88
C LEU A 166 9.94 22.03 2.87
N THR A 167 10.00 21.69 4.16
CA THR A 167 10.62 22.52 5.21
C THR A 167 12.08 22.80 4.88
N ALA A 168 12.83 21.77 4.46
CA ALA A 168 14.23 21.91 4.07
C ALA A 168 14.42 22.73 2.77
N VAL A 169 13.58 22.54 1.75
CA VAL A 169 13.59 23.38 0.52
C VAL A 169 13.47 24.86 0.87
N ALA A 170 12.57 25.16 1.82
CA ALA A 170 12.29 26.50 2.31
C ALA A 170 13.30 27.00 3.36
N ASP A 171 14.42 26.29 3.62
CA ASP A 171 15.39 26.61 4.67
C ASP A 171 14.74 26.89 6.04
N GLY A 172 13.68 26.14 6.39
CA GLY A 172 12.97 26.29 7.66
C GLY A 172 11.94 27.43 7.72
N HIS A 173 11.78 28.24 6.67
CA HIS A 173 10.76 29.31 6.63
C HIS A 173 9.32 28.76 6.60
N ILE A 174 9.15 27.51 6.19
CA ILE A 174 7.87 26.78 6.24
C ILE A 174 7.98 25.76 7.35
N SER A 175 7.07 25.80 8.33
CA SER A 175 7.04 24.79 9.39
C SER A 175 6.57 23.43 8.88
N LEU A 176 6.97 22.35 9.55
CA LEU A 176 6.57 20.99 9.18
C LEU A 176 5.04 20.82 9.09
N ILE A 177 4.28 21.44 10.01
CA ILE A 177 2.81 21.39 9.99
C ILE A 177 2.26 22.04 8.72
N VAL A 178 2.77 23.21 8.34
CA VAL A 178 2.36 23.89 7.10
C VAL A 178 2.73 23.05 5.89
N GLY A 179 3.91 22.43 5.89
CA GLY A 179 4.32 21.49 4.85
C GLY A 179 3.34 20.31 4.70
N ILE A 180 3.02 19.64 5.81
CA ILE A 180 2.03 18.55 5.86
C ILE A 180 0.68 18.99 5.27
N VAL A 181 0.16 20.16 5.67
CA VAL A 181 -1.11 20.71 5.18
C VAL A 181 -1.06 20.95 3.67
N ILE A 182 0.01 21.56 3.16
CA ILE A 182 0.18 21.84 1.73
C ILE A 182 0.16 20.52 0.94
N LEU A 183 0.94 19.52 1.36
CA LEU A 183 0.98 18.23 0.67
C LEU A 183 -0.37 17.53 0.66
N ALA A 184 -1.06 17.49 1.81
CA ALA A 184 -2.36 16.86 1.92
C ALA A 184 -3.40 17.53 1.01
N VAL A 185 -3.46 18.86 1.01
CA VAL A 185 -4.42 19.62 0.17
C VAL A 185 -4.15 19.41 -1.31
N VAL A 186 -2.88 19.54 -1.74
CA VAL A 186 -2.51 19.37 -3.15
C VAL A 186 -2.81 17.95 -3.63
N ALA A 187 -2.44 16.93 -2.85
CA ALA A 187 -2.73 15.54 -3.20
C ALA A 187 -4.24 15.24 -3.24
N THR A 188 -5.02 15.79 -2.31
CA THR A 188 -6.48 15.65 -2.34
C THR A 188 -7.09 16.25 -3.60
N ILE A 189 -6.66 17.46 -3.99
CA ILE A 189 -7.11 18.10 -5.23
C ILE A 189 -6.80 17.20 -6.44
N ILE A 190 -5.58 16.66 -6.51
CA ILE A 190 -5.17 15.81 -7.62
C ILE A 190 -5.94 14.48 -7.64
N SER A 191 -6.25 13.90 -6.48
CA SER A 191 -6.98 12.63 -6.39
C SER A 191 -8.41 12.68 -6.96
N PHE A 192 -8.95 13.87 -7.22
CA PHE A 192 -10.22 14.03 -7.94
C PHE A 192 -10.11 13.73 -9.45
N PHE A 193 -8.93 13.79 -10.07
CA PHE A 193 -8.76 13.62 -11.53
C PHE A 193 -8.83 12.16 -12.05
N GLY A 194 -9.20 11.20 -11.21
CA GLY A 194 -9.50 9.81 -11.61
C GLY A 194 -8.28 8.94 -11.97
N LEU A 195 -8.47 7.62 -12.11
CA LEU A 195 -7.38 6.65 -12.30
C LEU A 195 -6.58 6.87 -13.59
N LYS A 196 -7.18 7.39 -14.66
CA LYS A 196 -6.48 7.61 -15.94
C LYS A 196 -5.36 8.64 -15.79
N ALA A 197 -5.62 9.75 -15.10
CA ALA A 197 -4.62 10.79 -14.85
C ALA A 197 -3.48 10.24 -14.00
N ILE A 198 -3.82 9.49 -12.94
CA ILE A 198 -2.86 8.79 -12.08
C ILE A 198 -1.96 7.90 -12.94
N LEU A 199 -2.53 6.91 -13.65
CA LEU A 199 -1.75 5.95 -14.44
C LEU A 199 -0.86 6.57 -15.53
N ILE A 200 -1.22 7.74 -16.06
CA ILE A 200 -0.37 8.48 -17.01
C ILE A 200 0.84 9.06 -16.28
N TYR A 201 0.64 9.71 -15.13
CA TYR A 201 1.71 10.29 -14.33
C TYR A 201 2.67 9.19 -13.81
N GLU A 202 2.13 8.12 -13.24
CA GLU A 202 2.91 7.02 -12.64
C GLU A 202 3.86 6.36 -13.64
N ARG A 203 3.46 6.28 -14.92
CA ARG A 203 4.25 5.70 -15.99
C ARG A 203 5.63 6.37 -16.17
N TYR A 204 5.72 7.65 -15.85
CA TYR A 204 6.94 8.45 -16.07
C TYR A 204 7.61 8.88 -14.77
N ALA A 205 6.84 9.06 -13.69
CA ALA A 205 7.35 9.56 -12.41
C ALA A 205 8.45 8.66 -11.81
N TRP A 206 8.34 7.34 -11.97
CA TRP A 206 9.31 6.38 -11.42
C TRP A 206 10.74 6.68 -11.88
N PHE A 207 10.94 7.11 -13.13
CA PHE A 207 12.28 7.32 -13.68
C PHE A 207 12.96 8.52 -13.02
N VAL A 208 12.20 9.58 -12.73
CA VAL A 208 12.72 10.75 -12.01
C VAL A 208 13.17 10.34 -10.61
N PHE A 209 12.36 9.58 -9.88
CA PHE A 209 12.71 9.13 -8.53
C PHE A 209 13.87 8.14 -8.53
N PHE A 210 13.94 7.26 -9.53
CA PHE A 210 15.09 6.37 -9.71
C PHE A 210 16.39 7.16 -9.85
N ILE A 211 16.43 8.18 -10.71
CA ILE A 211 17.62 9.03 -10.89
C ILE A 211 17.99 9.75 -9.59
N ILE A 212 17.01 10.23 -8.81
CA ILE A 212 17.27 10.84 -7.49
C ILE A 212 17.99 9.86 -6.55
N PHE A 213 17.53 8.61 -6.47
CA PHE A 213 18.19 7.62 -5.61
C PHE A 213 19.57 7.20 -6.13
N ILE A 214 19.79 7.16 -7.46
CA ILE A 214 21.13 6.99 -8.02
C ILE A 214 22.06 8.14 -7.60
N ILE A 215 21.57 9.38 -7.60
CA ILE A 215 22.32 10.55 -7.11
C ILE A 215 22.66 10.39 -5.63
N PHE A 216 21.71 9.92 -4.80
CA PHE A 216 21.98 9.66 -3.39
C PHE A 216 23.14 8.68 -3.22
N PHE A 217 23.13 7.56 -3.95
CA PHE A 217 24.24 6.61 -3.93
C PHE A 217 25.56 7.26 -4.36
N ALA A 218 25.56 8.01 -5.46
CA ALA A 218 26.77 8.63 -6.00
C ALA A 218 27.42 9.63 -5.02
N GLU A 219 26.60 10.45 -4.35
CA GLU A 219 27.10 11.47 -3.43
C GLU A 219 27.50 10.91 -2.06
N THR A 220 26.83 9.84 -1.61
CA THR A 220 26.90 9.40 -0.21
C THR A 220 27.75 8.15 -0.01
N ALA A 221 27.88 7.27 -1.00
CA ALA A 221 28.52 5.96 -0.84
C ALA A 221 29.99 6.02 -0.39
N LYS A 222 30.72 7.08 -0.73
CA LYS A 222 32.12 7.28 -0.30
C LYS A 222 32.26 7.57 1.19
N TYR A 223 31.19 7.97 1.87
CA TYR A 223 31.17 8.27 3.30
C TYR A 223 30.63 7.11 4.14
N THR A 224 29.95 6.15 3.51
CA THR A 224 29.29 5.04 4.20
C THR A 224 30.27 4.17 4.98
N ASP A 225 29.92 3.87 6.22
CA ASP A 225 30.66 2.93 7.05
C ASP A 225 30.23 1.48 6.79
N ASN A 226 31.19 0.67 6.34
CA ASN A 226 31.05 -0.78 6.16
C ASN A 226 32.07 -1.57 7.00
N SER A 227 32.72 -0.89 7.95
CA SER A 227 33.79 -1.44 8.77
C SER A 227 33.39 -1.64 10.22
N THR A 228 32.46 -0.83 10.74
CA THR A 228 31.99 -0.97 12.12
C THR A 228 31.27 -2.30 12.30
N ALA A 229 31.77 -3.08 13.26
CA ALA A 229 31.16 -4.34 13.66
C ALA A 229 29.97 -4.07 14.58
N THR A 230 28.93 -4.90 14.47
CA THR A 230 27.81 -4.86 15.41
C THR A 230 28.25 -5.35 16.80
N GLU A 231 27.83 -4.62 17.83
CA GLU A 231 27.99 -5.01 19.23
C GLU A 231 27.00 -6.10 19.63
N LEU A 232 25.90 -6.27 18.89
CA LEU A 232 24.89 -7.29 19.12
C LEU A 232 25.48 -8.70 18.99
N LYS A 233 25.09 -9.61 19.89
CA LYS A 233 25.50 -11.02 19.89
C LYS A 233 24.30 -11.92 20.16
N GLY A 234 24.43 -13.19 19.76
CA GLY A 234 23.47 -14.24 20.11
C GLY A 234 22.02 -13.87 19.78
N ALA A 235 21.14 -14.01 20.77
CA ALA A 235 19.71 -13.78 20.61
C ALA A 235 19.35 -12.31 20.36
N ASP A 236 20.11 -11.33 20.87
CA ASP A 236 19.86 -9.90 20.61
C ASP A 236 20.04 -9.57 19.13
N LEU A 237 21.09 -10.12 18.50
CA LEU A 237 21.31 -9.96 17.07
C LEU A 237 20.17 -10.57 16.25
N SER A 238 19.76 -11.79 16.59
CA SER A 238 18.62 -12.44 15.93
C SER A 238 17.33 -11.62 16.09
N GLY A 239 17.10 -11.05 17.28
CA GLY A 239 15.92 -10.24 17.55
C GLY A 239 15.85 -8.97 16.69
N MET A 240 16.97 -8.25 16.54
CA MET A 240 17.03 -7.07 15.68
C MET A 240 16.92 -7.41 14.19
N VAL A 241 17.48 -8.55 13.76
CA VAL A 241 17.32 -9.05 12.38
C VAL A 241 15.85 -9.36 12.08
N LEU A 242 15.18 -10.08 12.97
CA LEU A 242 13.77 -10.44 12.84
C LEU A 242 12.87 -9.19 12.80
N SER A 243 13.15 -8.22 13.66
CA SER A 243 12.43 -6.94 13.70
C SER A 243 12.60 -6.14 12.40
N LEU A 244 13.80 -6.08 11.84
CA LEU A 244 14.01 -5.42 10.54
C LEU A 244 13.31 -6.17 9.40
N ILE A 245 13.32 -7.51 9.41
CA ILE A 245 12.59 -8.33 8.43
C ILE A 245 11.09 -7.99 8.50
N ALA A 246 10.50 -7.95 9.69
CA ALA A 246 9.07 -7.67 9.88
C ALA A 246 8.65 -6.32 9.27
N ILE A 247 9.45 -5.27 9.51
CA ILE A 247 9.21 -3.91 9.01
C ILE A 247 9.32 -3.85 7.49
N VAL A 248 10.41 -4.36 6.91
CA VAL A 248 10.64 -4.31 5.46
C VAL A 248 9.63 -5.19 4.71
N TYR A 249 9.34 -6.38 5.23
CA TYR A 249 8.30 -7.26 4.71
C TYR A 249 6.95 -6.54 4.72
N GLY A 250 6.57 -5.94 5.86
CA GLY A 250 5.30 -5.25 6.02
C GLY A 250 5.14 -4.06 5.08
N SER A 251 6.22 -3.31 4.83
CA SER A 251 6.25 -2.25 3.83
C SER A 251 5.82 -2.75 2.45
N SER A 252 6.32 -3.91 2.00
CA SER A 252 6.04 -4.43 0.65
C SER A 252 4.75 -5.27 0.58
N ALA A 253 4.41 -5.99 1.65
CA ALA A 253 3.23 -6.86 1.72
C ALA A 253 1.92 -6.08 1.87
N SER A 254 1.96 -4.87 2.45
CA SER A 254 0.75 -4.07 2.71
C SER A 254 -0.04 -3.69 1.44
N TRP A 255 0.67 -3.55 0.32
CA TRP A 255 0.11 -3.21 -1.00
C TRP A 255 -0.82 -4.29 -1.57
N GLN A 256 -0.79 -5.51 -1.03
CA GLN A 256 -1.60 -6.63 -1.52
C GLN A 256 -3.10 -6.40 -1.46
N THR A 257 -3.56 -5.50 -0.59
CA THR A 257 -4.99 -5.23 -0.35
C THR A 257 -5.58 -4.15 -1.25
N MET A 258 -4.77 -3.58 -2.14
CA MET A 258 -5.20 -2.67 -3.21
C MET A 258 -4.69 -3.07 -4.60
N ALA A 259 -3.85 -4.11 -4.72
CA ALA A 259 -3.15 -4.38 -5.97
C ALA A 259 -4.07 -4.65 -7.17
N SER A 260 -5.15 -5.42 -6.98
CA SER A 260 -6.14 -5.66 -8.04
C SER A 260 -6.94 -4.42 -8.43
N ASP A 261 -6.91 -3.34 -7.64
CA ASP A 261 -7.62 -2.10 -7.98
C ASP A 261 -7.09 -1.55 -9.29
N TYR A 262 -5.78 -1.59 -9.50
CA TYR A 262 -5.17 -1.10 -10.72
C TYR A 262 -5.31 -2.10 -11.86
N TYR A 263 -5.63 -3.37 -11.60
CA TYR A 263 -5.54 -4.43 -12.62
C TYR A 263 -6.88 -4.89 -13.19
N ALA A 264 -8.00 -4.49 -12.61
CA ALA A 264 -9.34 -4.88 -13.06
C ALA A 264 -9.64 -4.57 -14.54
N HIS A 265 -8.91 -3.63 -15.15
CA HIS A 265 -9.08 -3.23 -16.54
C HIS A 265 -8.25 -4.04 -17.55
N TYR A 266 -7.27 -4.83 -17.10
CA TYR A 266 -6.45 -5.64 -18.01
C TYR A 266 -7.25 -6.84 -18.57
N PRO A 267 -6.95 -7.28 -19.80
CA PRO A 267 -7.60 -8.44 -20.41
C PRO A 267 -7.56 -9.68 -19.53
N VAL A 268 -8.67 -10.45 -19.51
CA VAL A 268 -8.81 -11.67 -18.70
C VAL A 268 -7.69 -12.68 -18.99
N ASN A 269 -7.27 -12.77 -20.25
CA ASN A 269 -6.24 -13.67 -20.73
C ASN A 269 -4.78 -13.19 -20.52
N VAL A 270 -4.55 -12.06 -19.83
CA VAL A 270 -3.16 -11.65 -19.51
C VAL A 270 -2.48 -12.75 -18.68
N SER A 271 -1.20 -13.02 -18.96
CA SER A 271 -0.46 -14.09 -18.28
C SER A 271 -0.37 -13.82 -16.77
N ARG A 272 -0.77 -14.81 -15.96
CA ARG A 272 -0.72 -14.71 -14.49
C ARG A 272 0.71 -14.57 -13.97
N TRP A 273 1.65 -15.32 -14.55
CA TRP A 273 3.08 -15.22 -14.22
C TRP A 273 3.64 -13.83 -14.53
N LYS A 274 3.20 -13.22 -15.63
CA LYS A 274 3.60 -11.84 -15.94
C LYS A 274 3.08 -10.88 -14.87
N VAL A 275 1.79 -10.96 -14.51
CA VAL A 275 1.20 -10.11 -13.46
C VAL A 275 1.94 -10.28 -12.14
N PHE A 276 2.20 -11.53 -11.74
CA PHE A 276 2.95 -11.86 -10.53
C PHE A 276 4.35 -11.24 -10.56
N LEU A 277 5.18 -11.59 -11.56
CA LEU A 277 6.57 -11.14 -11.62
C LEU A 277 6.70 -9.62 -11.77
N MET A 278 5.89 -8.99 -12.63
CA MET A 278 5.92 -7.53 -12.82
C MET A 278 5.53 -6.78 -11.56
N THR A 279 4.57 -7.31 -10.79
CA THR A 279 4.15 -6.68 -9.52
C THR A 279 5.16 -6.93 -8.42
N THR A 280 5.60 -8.17 -8.25
CA THR A 280 6.59 -8.56 -7.23
C THR A 280 7.86 -7.75 -7.36
N PHE A 281 8.46 -7.71 -8.55
CA PHE A 281 9.68 -6.94 -8.79
C PHE A 281 9.41 -5.45 -8.97
N GLY A 282 8.21 -5.06 -9.40
CA GLY A 282 7.77 -3.67 -9.45
C GLY A 282 7.61 -3.03 -8.08
N ILE A 283 7.45 -3.83 -7.01
CA ILE A 283 7.49 -3.36 -5.62
C ILE A 283 8.91 -3.56 -5.06
N ALA A 284 9.44 -4.77 -5.15
CA ALA A 284 10.63 -5.16 -4.40
C ALA A 284 11.89 -4.38 -4.81
N ILE A 285 12.15 -4.24 -6.12
CA ILE A 285 13.33 -3.52 -6.64
C ILE A 285 13.30 -2.03 -6.24
N PRO A 286 12.23 -1.27 -6.56
CA PRO A 286 12.14 0.15 -6.21
C PRO A 286 12.14 0.41 -4.70
N THR A 287 11.43 -0.40 -3.91
CA THR A 287 11.47 -0.32 -2.44
C THR A 287 12.91 -0.52 -1.93
N SER A 288 13.61 -1.54 -2.46
CA SER A 288 14.99 -1.81 -2.09
C SER A 288 15.92 -0.66 -2.46
N ILE A 289 15.76 -0.05 -3.64
CA ILE A 289 16.57 1.11 -4.07
C ILE A 289 16.43 2.26 -3.07
N GLY A 290 15.20 2.62 -2.68
CA GLY A 290 14.95 3.69 -1.71
C GLY A 290 15.50 3.37 -0.32
N MET A 291 15.19 2.19 0.21
CA MET A 291 15.63 1.77 1.55
C MET A 291 17.15 1.57 1.64
N ILE A 292 17.78 0.98 0.62
CA ILE A 292 19.25 0.82 0.60
C ILE A 292 19.94 2.19 0.53
N ALA A 293 19.38 3.18 -0.18
CA ALA A 293 19.90 4.54 -0.12
C ALA A 293 19.84 5.10 1.30
N GLY A 294 18.75 4.80 2.03
CA GLY A 294 18.62 5.11 3.46
C GLY A 294 19.71 4.45 4.30
N CYS A 295 19.95 3.14 4.13
CA CYS A 295 21.02 2.41 4.79
C CYS A 295 22.40 3.05 4.50
N VAL A 296 22.69 3.37 3.24
CA VAL A 296 23.98 3.95 2.85
C VAL A 296 24.22 5.30 3.53
N VAL A 297 23.19 6.14 3.61
CA VAL A 297 23.26 7.44 4.27
C VAL A 297 23.37 7.30 5.78
N SER A 298 22.54 6.46 6.40
CA SER A 298 22.51 6.33 7.86
C SER A 298 23.83 5.78 8.41
N PHE A 299 24.41 4.76 7.78
CA PHE A 299 25.75 4.29 8.15
C PHE A 299 26.86 5.30 7.80
N GLY A 300 26.63 6.20 6.84
CA GLY A 300 27.54 7.33 6.60
C GLY A 300 27.67 8.29 7.78
N MET A 301 26.63 8.38 8.62
CA MET A 301 26.64 9.23 9.83
C MET A 301 27.70 8.79 10.86
N ASN A 302 28.15 7.53 10.83
CA ASN A 302 29.27 7.07 11.67
C ASN A 302 30.59 7.77 11.30
N ASN A 303 30.78 8.11 10.02
CA ASN A 303 31.98 8.77 9.51
C ASN A 303 31.81 10.29 9.34
N ARG A 304 30.57 10.79 9.46
CA ARG A 304 30.19 12.19 9.23
C ARG A 304 29.37 12.71 10.41
N ALA A 305 30.08 13.23 11.41
CA ALA A 305 29.46 13.84 12.59
C ALA A 305 28.49 14.97 12.22
N ASP A 306 28.85 15.78 11.20
CA ASP A 306 27.98 16.85 10.69
C ASP A 306 26.64 16.34 10.15
N TRP A 307 26.60 15.14 9.57
CA TRP A 307 25.35 14.52 9.12
C TRP A 307 24.52 14.03 10.29
N LYS A 308 25.17 13.40 11.27
CA LYS A 308 24.52 12.92 12.48
C LYS A 308 23.88 14.08 13.26
N ASP A 309 24.63 15.16 13.48
CA ASP A 309 24.17 16.34 14.21
C ASP A 309 22.94 16.98 13.54
N VAL A 310 22.95 17.11 12.21
CA VAL A 310 21.82 17.64 11.44
C VAL A 310 20.62 16.69 11.49
N TYR A 311 20.82 15.37 11.40
CA TYR A 311 19.72 14.41 11.50
C TYR A 311 19.03 14.47 12.86
N GLU A 312 19.81 14.53 13.95
CA GLU A 312 19.29 14.55 15.31
C GLU A 312 18.66 15.90 15.69
N THR A 313 19.18 17.01 15.15
CA THR A 313 18.72 18.37 15.50
C THR A 313 17.61 18.88 14.57
N ASP A 314 17.80 18.74 13.26
CA ASP A 314 16.97 19.38 12.23
C ASP A 314 16.11 18.36 11.44
N GLY A 315 16.48 17.08 11.46
CA GLY A 315 15.72 15.99 10.88
C GLY A 315 16.07 15.64 9.43
N LEU A 316 15.37 14.62 8.91
CA LEU A 316 15.66 13.95 7.64
C LEU A 316 15.74 14.89 6.43
N GLY A 317 14.87 15.90 6.35
CA GLY A 317 14.84 16.84 5.21
C GLY A 317 16.12 17.66 5.11
N PHE A 318 16.63 18.16 6.25
CA PHE A 318 17.88 18.91 6.31
C PHE A 318 19.10 18.00 6.14
N LEU A 319 19.05 16.75 6.62
CA LEU A 319 20.09 15.77 6.31
C LEU A 319 20.25 15.58 4.78
N ILE A 320 19.13 15.41 4.06
CA ILE A 320 19.15 15.31 2.59
C ILE A 320 19.72 16.60 1.97
N GLN A 321 19.39 17.76 2.52
CA GLN A 321 19.96 19.03 2.05
C GLN A 321 21.48 19.09 2.25
N THR A 322 21.98 18.61 3.39
CA THR A 322 23.39 18.66 3.80
C THR A 322 24.25 17.66 3.04
N MET A 323 23.73 16.47 2.76
CA MET A 323 24.49 15.42 2.07
C MET A 323 24.63 15.66 0.55
N LEU A 324 23.87 16.61 -0.01
CA LEU A 324 23.87 16.93 -1.44
C LEU A 324 24.49 18.30 -1.72
N TYR A 325 25.32 18.37 -2.76
CA TYR A 325 25.98 19.60 -3.20
C TYR A 325 25.80 19.82 -4.71
N PRO A 326 25.69 21.08 -5.20
CA PRO A 326 25.56 22.34 -4.46
C PRO A 326 24.16 22.53 -3.86
N ARG A 327 24.01 23.48 -2.92
CA ARG A 327 22.75 23.70 -2.18
C ARG A 327 21.53 23.93 -3.08
N GLY A 328 21.69 24.64 -4.20
CA GLY A 328 20.61 24.82 -5.18
C GLY A 328 20.14 23.50 -5.81
N PHE A 329 21.06 22.58 -6.06
CA PHE A 329 20.75 21.24 -6.55
C PHE A 329 20.06 20.39 -5.48
N ALA A 330 20.53 20.45 -4.23
CA ALA A 330 19.87 19.79 -3.11
C ALA A 330 18.40 20.21 -2.97
N LYS A 331 18.10 21.51 -3.10
CA LYS A 331 16.73 22.03 -3.09
C LYS A 331 15.88 21.54 -4.27
N LEU A 332 16.47 21.43 -5.47
CA LEU A 332 15.78 20.84 -6.61
C LEU A 332 15.38 19.38 -6.32
N ILE A 333 16.32 18.59 -5.82
CA ILE A 333 16.09 17.17 -5.50
C ILE A 333 15.02 17.02 -4.41
N LEU A 334 15.10 17.80 -3.33
CA LEU A 334 14.09 17.84 -2.29
C LEU A 334 12.71 18.23 -2.83
N THR A 335 12.64 19.20 -3.75
CA THR A 335 11.37 19.60 -4.40
C THR A 335 10.77 18.44 -5.20
N LEU A 336 11.60 17.67 -5.92
CA LEU A 336 11.13 16.48 -6.63
C LEU A 336 10.67 15.37 -5.66
N LEU A 337 11.32 15.23 -4.50
CA LEU A 337 10.88 14.31 -3.44
C LEU A 337 9.55 14.74 -2.80
N VAL A 338 9.26 16.05 -2.69
CA VAL A 338 7.93 16.53 -2.29
C VAL A 338 6.86 16.04 -3.29
N LEU A 339 7.15 16.06 -4.59
CA LEU A 339 6.24 15.52 -5.61
C LEU A 339 6.05 14.01 -5.47
N SER A 340 7.07 13.26 -5.04
CA SER A 340 6.94 11.84 -4.68
C SER A 340 5.97 11.63 -3.51
N GLY A 341 6.06 12.45 -2.45
CA GLY A 341 5.11 12.39 -1.33
C GLY A 341 3.66 12.69 -1.76
N ILE A 342 3.47 13.69 -2.64
CA ILE A 342 2.16 13.98 -3.24
C ILE A 342 1.65 12.77 -4.04
N ASN A 343 2.53 12.12 -4.80
CA ASN A 343 2.18 10.94 -5.59
C ASN A 343 1.62 9.80 -4.75
N VAL A 344 2.34 9.41 -3.69
CA VAL A 344 1.91 8.36 -2.76
C VAL A 344 0.57 8.71 -2.12
N ASN A 345 0.37 9.98 -1.75
CA ASN A 345 -0.91 10.45 -1.21
C ASN A 345 -2.06 10.30 -2.20
N VAL A 346 -1.85 10.60 -3.48
CA VAL A 346 -2.89 10.47 -4.52
C VAL A 346 -3.34 9.01 -4.66
N ILE A 347 -2.38 8.07 -4.74
CA ILE A 347 -2.63 6.62 -4.76
C ILE A 347 -3.42 6.20 -3.51
N SER A 348 -2.95 6.62 -2.33
CA SER A 348 -3.52 6.23 -1.05
C SER A 348 -4.94 6.75 -0.84
N ILE A 349 -5.18 8.04 -1.08
CA ILE A 349 -6.51 8.66 -0.95
C ILE A 349 -7.51 8.02 -1.92
N TYR A 350 -7.08 7.76 -3.16
CA TYR A 350 -7.92 7.11 -4.16
C TYR A 350 -8.37 5.71 -3.70
N SER A 351 -7.43 4.85 -3.27
CA SER A 351 -7.76 3.49 -2.82
C SER A 351 -8.48 3.46 -1.46
N ALA A 352 -8.21 4.42 -0.56
CA ALA A 352 -8.93 4.55 0.70
C ALA A 352 -10.42 4.81 0.46
N ALA A 353 -10.74 5.76 -0.44
CA ALA A 353 -12.12 6.12 -0.75
C ALA A 353 -12.89 4.94 -1.37
N ILE A 354 -12.25 4.15 -2.24
CA ILE A 354 -12.81 2.93 -2.81
C ILE A 354 -13.07 1.88 -1.71
N SER A 355 -12.12 1.70 -0.79
CA SER A 355 -12.24 0.76 0.31
C SER A 355 -13.43 1.11 1.23
N CYS A 356 -13.64 2.40 1.52
CA CYS A 356 -14.83 2.86 2.26
C CYS A 356 -16.14 2.48 1.56
N GLN A 357 -16.21 2.67 0.23
CA GLN A 357 -17.38 2.28 -0.55
C GLN A 357 -17.65 0.76 -0.50
N GLN A 358 -16.62 -0.05 -0.28
CA GLN A 358 -16.72 -1.51 -0.21
C GLN A 358 -17.13 -2.06 1.16
N PHE A 359 -17.25 -1.22 2.20
CA PHE A 359 -17.71 -1.63 3.54
C PHE A 359 -19.07 -2.31 3.49
N SER A 360 -20.01 -1.74 2.73
CA SER A 360 -21.35 -2.32 2.54
C SER A 360 -22.12 -1.58 1.45
N ARG A 361 -23.26 -2.15 1.02
CA ARG A 361 -24.14 -1.56 0.01
C ARG A 361 -24.58 -0.11 0.33
N PRO A 362 -24.90 0.28 1.59
CA PRO A 362 -25.19 1.68 1.91
C PRO A 362 -24.00 2.63 1.70
N PHE A 363 -22.79 2.20 2.04
CA PHE A 363 -21.58 3.02 1.90
C PHE A 363 -21.20 3.23 0.43
N ALA A 364 -21.44 2.22 -0.40
CA ALA A 364 -21.34 2.33 -1.85
C ALA A 364 -22.27 3.39 -2.47
N ARG A 365 -23.36 3.76 -1.79
CA ARG A 365 -24.27 4.83 -2.27
C ARG A 365 -23.74 6.24 -1.97
N VAL A 366 -22.78 6.36 -1.05
CA VAL A 366 -22.16 7.64 -0.72
C VAL A 366 -21.14 7.98 -1.83
N PRO A 367 -21.25 9.16 -2.46
CA PRO A 367 -20.31 9.59 -3.49
C PRO A 367 -18.86 9.54 -3.03
N ARG A 368 -17.95 9.20 -3.95
CA ARG A 368 -16.52 9.04 -3.67
C ARG A 368 -15.91 10.32 -3.09
N PHE A 369 -16.32 11.49 -3.57
CA PHE A 369 -15.74 12.75 -3.12
C PHE A 369 -15.94 13.00 -1.61
N ILE A 370 -17.02 12.49 -1.01
CA ILE A 370 -17.25 12.59 0.44
C ILE A 370 -16.24 11.73 1.18
N TRP A 371 -16.02 10.49 0.72
CA TRP A 371 -15.01 9.60 1.28
C TRP A 371 -13.60 10.18 1.17
N VAL A 372 -13.28 10.80 0.03
CA VAL A 372 -12.00 11.51 -0.18
C VAL A 372 -11.80 12.60 0.88
N LEU A 373 -12.81 13.44 1.15
CA LEU A 373 -12.73 14.50 2.15
C LEU A 373 -12.61 13.97 3.59
N LEU A 374 -13.33 12.89 3.92
CA LEU A 374 -13.22 12.23 5.22
C LEU A 374 -11.84 11.61 5.42
N CYS A 375 -11.31 10.92 4.40
CA CYS A 375 -9.95 10.36 4.42
C CYS A 375 -8.91 11.48 4.54
N PHE A 376 -9.07 12.59 3.81
CA PHE A 376 -8.21 13.76 3.92
C PHE A 376 -8.13 14.30 5.35
N ALA A 377 -9.29 14.47 6.02
CA ALA A 377 -9.32 14.93 7.41
C ALA A 377 -8.61 13.96 8.37
N ALA A 378 -8.82 12.65 8.19
CA ALA A 378 -8.16 11.62 8.99
C ALA A 378 -6.63 11.58 8.76
N ILE A 379 -6.19 11.68 7.50
CA ILE A 379 -4.77 11.76 7.12
C ILE A 379 -4.13 12.97 7.76
N LEU A 380 -4.78 14.14 7.72
CA LEU A 380 -4.25 15.36 8.29
C LEU A 380 -4.09 15.24 9.81
N GLY A 381 -5.10 14.72 10.51
CA GLY A 381 -5.04 14.48 11.95
C GLY A 381 -3.91 13.52 12.33
N LEU A 382 -3.78 12.41 11.60
CA LEU A 382 -2.75 11.40 11.84
C LEU A 382 -1.34 11.92 11.52
N ALA A 383 -1.15 12.61 10.40
CA ALA A 383 0.13 13.18 10.00
C ALA A 383 0.62 14.24 10.97
N ILE A 384 -0.29 15.14 11.41
CA ILE A 384 0.04 16.16 12.40
C ILE A 384 0.41 15.50 13.74
N GLY A 385 -0.33 14.48 14.19
CA GLY A 385 -0.03 13.77 15.45
C GLY A 385 1.25 12.94 15.41
N GLY A 386 1.55 12.28 14.28
CA GLY A 386 2.70 11.38 14.13
C GLY A 386 4.03 12.06 13.77
N ARG A 387 4.03 13.39 13.54
CA ARG A 387 5.20 14.12 13.00
C ARG A 387 6.44 14.14 13.90
N GLU A 388 6.26 13.97 15.21
CA GLU A 388 7.32 14.20 16.20
C GLU A 388 8.31 13.03 16.32
N GLN A 389 7.91 11.82 15.92
CA GLN A 389 8.74 10.61 16.04
C GLN A 389 8.56 9.71 14.80
N LEU A 390 9.17 10.09 13.68
CA LEU A 390 8.99 9.41 12.40
C LEU A 390 9.48 7.95 12.44
N SER A 391 10.66 7.66 13.00
CA SER A 391 11.19 6.28 13.07
C SER A 391 10.28 5.37 13.89
N VAL A 392 9.80 5.84 15.05
CA VAL A 392 8.84 5.12 15.89
C VAL A 392 7.53 4.87 15.15
N TYR A 393 7.02 5.88 14.43
CA TYR A 393 5.84 5.73 13.60
C TYR A 393 6.06 4.64 12.54
N LEU A 394 7.16 4.70 11.78
CA LEU A 394 7.47 3.76 10.72
C LEU A 394 7.64 2.34 11.26
N GLN A 395 8.38 2.16 12.35
CA GLN A 395 8.55 0.86 13.00
C GLN A 395 7.19 0.26 13.34
N ASN A 396 6.41 0.92 14.19
CA ASN A 396 5.13 0.38 14.65
C ASN A 396 4.15 0.16 13.49
N PHE A 397 4.05 1.13 12.58
CA PHE A 397 3.09 1.08 11.49
C PHE A 397 3.43 -0.07 10.52
N LEU A 398 4.65 -0.11 9.99
CA LEU A 398 5.03 -1.07 8.96
C LEU A 398 5.05 -2.52 9.49
N SER A 399 5.49 -2.72 10.72
CA SER A 399 5.38 -3.98 11.44
C SER A 399 3.94 -4.49 11.50
N LEU A 400 3.03 -3.68 12.05
CA LEU A 400 1.61 -4.02 12.15
C LEU A 400 1.01 -4.31 10.78
N LEU A 401 1.38 -3.54 9.76
CA LEU A 401 0.96 -3.78 8.39
C LEU A 401 1.38 -5.17 7.89
N GLY A 402 2.58 -5.63 8.21
CA GLY A 402 3.06 -6.97 7.86
C GLY A 402 2.20 -8.07 8.48
N TYR A 403 1.85 -7.96 9.76
CA TYR A 403 1.19 -9.04 10.48
C TYR A 403 -0.17 -9.39 9.89
N TRP A 404 -1.05 -8.39 9.76
CA TRP A 404 -2.38 -8.65 9.23
C TRP A 404 -2.34 -8.94 7.72
N SER A 405 -1.36 -8.38 7.00
CA SER A 405 -1.08 -8.69 5.59
C SER A 405 -0.70 -10.15 5.39
N THR A 406 0.08 -10.72 6.32
CA THR A 406 0.41 -12.15 6.33
C THR A 406 -0.84 -13.00 6.48
N GLN A 407 -1.75 -12.63 7.39
CA GLN A 407 -3.03 -13.33 7.56
C GLN A 407 -3.90 -13.26 6.30
N TYR A 408 -4.00 -12.06 5.71
CA TYR A 408 -4.75 -11.84 4.48
C TYR A 408 -4.20 -12.70 3.34
N PHE A 409 -2.87 -12.71 3.16
CA PHE A 409 -2.20 -13.51 2.16
C PHE A 409 -2.56 -15.00 2.31
N ILE A 410 -2.43 -15.56 3.51
CA ILE A 410 -2.64 -16.99 3.74
C ILE A 410 -4.09 -17.39 3.52
N ILE A 411 -5.04 -16.61 4.02
CA ILE A 411 -6.46 -16.89 3.83
C ILE A 411 -6.81 -16.87 2.33
N LEU A 412 -6.36 -15.85 1.60
CA LEU A 412 -6.60 -15.72 0.17
C LEU A 412 -5.88 -16.82 -0.64
N PHE A 413 -4.62 -17.11 -0.29
CA PHE A 413 -3.81 -18.14 -0.92
C PHE A 413 -4.41 -19.53 -0.71
N SER A 414 -4.75 -19.89 0.53
CA SER A 414 -5.39 -21.17 0.85
C SER A 414 -6.77 -21.30 0.18
N GLU A 415 -7.60 -20.26 0.18
CA GLU A 415 -8.88 -20.29 -0.56
C GLU A 415 -8.65 -20.60 -2.03
N HIS A 416 -7.74 -19.87 -2.69
CA HIS A 416 -7.52 -20.03 -4.10
C HIS A 416 -6.88 -21.37 -4.48
N VAL A 417 -5.83 -21.78 -3.76
CA VAL A 417 -5.06 -22.98 -4.09
C VAL A 417 -5.78 -24.26 -3.68
N ILE A 418 -6.31 -24.33 -2.46
CA ILE A 418 -6.89 -25.56 -1.91
C ILE A 418 -8.37 -25.70 -2.30
N PHE A 419 -9.17 -24.66 -2.07
CA PHE A 419 -10.62 -24.74 -2.19
C PHE A 419 -11.14 -24.40 -3.60
N ARG A 420 -10.43 -23.52 -4.32
CA ARG A 420 -10.74 -23.12 -5.70
C ARG A 420 -9.80 -23.77 -6.72
N LYS A 421 -8.85 -24.59 -6.29
CA LYS A 421 -7.95 -25.40 -7.14
C LYS A 421 -7.19 -24.60 -8.19
N MET A 422 -6.78 -23.38 -7.86
CA MET A 422 -6.11 -22.43 -8.76
C MET A 422 -6.89 -22.10 -10.04
N ASN A 423 -8.21 -22.31 -10.07
CA ASN A 423 -9.05 -22.00 -11.22
C ASN A 423 -10.03 -20.86 -10.90
N PHE A 424 -10.02 -19.81 -11.72
CA PHE A 424 -10.94 -18.68 -11.62
C PHE A 424 -12.38 -19.02 -12.04
N ASP A 425 -12.61 -20.09 -12.81
CA ASP A 425 -13.95 -20.58 -13.15
C ASP A 425 -14.71 -21.11 -11.92
N ASN A 426 -13.99 -21.46 -10.86
CA ASN A 426 -14.58 -21.88 -9.59
C ASN A 426 -15.08 -20.69 -8.74
N TYR A 427 -15.04 -19.47 -9.27
CA TYR A 427 -15.57 -18.27 -8.62
C TYR A 427 -16.86 -17.84 -9.29
N ASP A 428 -17.91 -17.68 -8.49
CA ASP A 428 -19.14 -17.07 -8.94
C ASP A 428 -18.97 -15.54 -8.97
N LEU A 429 -18.46 -15.02 -10.09
CA LEU A 429 -18.09 -13.59 -10.21
C LEU A 429 -19.28 -12.63 -10.15
N ASP A 430 -20.51 -13.11 -10.36
CA ASP A 430 -21.73 -12.30 -10.24
C ASP A 430 -22.23 -12.21 -8.80
N ALA A 431 -21.78 -13.13 -7.92
CA ALA A 431 -22.08 -13.11 -6.49
C ALA A 431 -21.26 -12.10 -5.68
N TRP A 432 -20.31 -11.36 -6.28
CA TRP A 432 -19.33 -10.54 -5.53
C TRP A 432 -19.97 -9.52 -4.57
N ASN A 433 -21.19 -9.09 -4.83
CA ASN A 433 -21.96 -8.17 -3.98
C ASN A 433 -23.23 -8.78 -3.40
N ASP A 434 -23.37 -10.11 -3.42
CA ASP A 434 -24.53 -10.85 -2.90
C ASP A 434 -24.18 -11.71 -1.66
N PRO A 435 -24.61 -11.28 -0.45
CA PRO A 435 -24.38 -12.03 0.79
C PRO A 435 -24.94 -13.46 0.76
N SER A 436 -26.00 -13.73 -0.01
CA SER A 436 -26.61 -15.07 -0.05
C SER A 436 -25.85 -16.08 -0.91
N ARG A 437 -24.92 -15.64 -1.76
CA ARG A 437 -24.12 -16.52 -2.62
C ARG A 437 -22.65 -16.60 -2.19
N LEU A 438 -22.18 -15.63 -1.41
CA LEU A 438 -20.84 -15.63 -0.83
C LEU A 438 -20.72 -16.57 0.37
N PRO A 439 -19.49 -17.02 0.72
CA PRO A 439 -19.24 -17.69 1.99
C PRO A 439 -19.72 -16.85 3.18
N LEU A 440 -20.10 -17.50 4.28
CA LEU A 440 -20.39 -16.79 5.52
C LEU A 440 -19.13 -16.12 6.07
N GLY A 441 -17.98 -16.77 5.90
CA GLY A 441 -16.68 -16.26 6.33
C GLY A 441 -16.35 -16.61 7.77
N ILE A 442 -17.07 -17.55 8.41
CA ILE A 442 -16.83 -17.94 9.79
C ILE A 442 -15.41 -18.48 9.93
N ALA A 443 -14.97 -19.33 8.99
CA ALA A 443 -13.62 -19.87 8.98
C ALA A 443 -12.55 -18.76 8.90
N ALA A 444 -12.71 -17.83 7.96
CA ALA A 444 -11.80 -16.71 7.80
C ALA A 444 -11.82 -15.76 9.00
N GLY A 445 -13.00 -15.45 9.55
CA GLY A 445 -13.15 -14.57 10.71
C GLY A 445 -12.51 -15.15 11.97
N VAL A 446 -12.71 -16.45 12.23
CA VAL A 446 -12.07 -17.15 13.37
C VAL A 446 -10.56 -17.23 13.18
N ALA A 447 -10.09 -17.62 11.99
CA ALA A 447 -8.65 -17.67 11.70
C ALA A 447 -8.00 -16.29 11.82
N PHE A 448 -8.68 -15.24 11.37
CA PHE A 448 -8.20 -13.87 11.49
C PHE A 448 -8.13 -13.42 12.96
N ALA A 449 -9.17 -13.69 13.76
CA ALA A 449 -9.19 -13.36 15.19
C ALA A 449 -8.11 -14.10 15.99
N ILE A 450 -7.93 -15.40 15.74
CA ILE A 450 -6.88 -16.19 16.41
C ILE A 450 -5.49 -15.74 15.93
N GLY A 451 -5.33 -15.44 14.65
CA GLY A 451 -4.06 -14.92 14.16
C GLY A 451 -3.71 -13.53 14.71
N ILE A 452 -4.70 -12.69 15.09
CA ILE A 452 -4.46 -11.46 15.87
C ILE A 452 -3.82 -11.76 17.21
N ILE A 453 -4.37 -12.74 17.93
CA ILE A 453 -3.78 -13.20 19.19
C ILE A 453 -2.35 -13.69 18.94
N ALA A 454 -2.12 -14.43 17.85
CA ALA A 454 -0.79 -14.93 17.51
C ALA A 454 0.23 -13.79 17.31
N TRP A 455 -0.05 -12.81 16.45
CA TRP A 455 0.94 -11.74 16.27
C TRP A 455 1.08 -10.83 17.50
N ILE A 456 0.04 -10.61 18.31
CA ILE A 456 0.19 -9.94 19.62
C ILE A 456 1.14 -10.71 20.55
N MET A 457 1.21 -12.03 20.45
CA MET A 457 2.16 -12.81 21.26
C MET A 457 3.61 -12.66 20.79
N GLY A 458 3.83 -12.42 19.50
CA GLY A 458 5.16 -12.38 18.87
C GLY A 458 5.71 -10.99 18.54
N MET A 459 4.88 -9.94 18.53
CA MET A 459 5.27 -8.60 18.09
C MET A 459 6.19 -7.89 19.08
N VAL A 460 7.09 -7.06 18.57
CA VAL A 460 8.05 -6.24 19.31
C VAL A 460 7.94 -4.81 18.79
N GLU A 461 7.03 -4.07 19.41
CA GLU A 461 6.75 -2.67 19.10
C GLU A 461 7.23 -1.77 20.22
N THR A 462 7.45 -0.50 19.89
CA THR A 462 7.94 0.51 20.86
C THR A 462 7.04 0.67 22.09
N TRP A 463 5.75 0.38 21.96
CA TRP A 463 4.75 0.47 23.03
C TRP A 463 4.39 -0.87 23.67
N TYR A 464 4.81 -2.00 23.06
CA TYR A 464 4.47 -3.32 23.56
C TYR A 464 5.39 -4.40 23.00
N VAL A 465 5.89 -5.26 23.90
CA VAL A 465 6.66 -6.45 23.54
C VAL A 465 5.87 -7.69 23.95
N GLY A 466 5.56 -8.53 22.98
CA GLY A 466 4.79 -9.77 23.15
C GLY A 466 5.53 -10.81 24.00
N PRO A 467 4.80 -11.67 24.74
CA PRO A 467 5.43 -12.68 25.61
C PRO A 467 6.41 -13.60 24.90
N LEU A 468 6.16 -13.96 23.64
CA LEU A 468 7.07 -14.80 22.86
C LEU A 468 8.23 -13.99 22.25
N GLY A 469 7.97 -12.75 21.84
CA GLY A 469 9.02 -11.84 21.36
C GLY A 469 10.08 -11.57 22.44
N LYS A 470 9.66 -11.43 23.71
CA LYS A 470 10.55 -11.26 24.88
C LYS A 470 11.53 -12.42 25.11
N LEU A 471 11.29 -13.59 24.52
CA LEU A 471 12.18 -14.74 24.68
C LEU A 471 13.43 -14.64 23.80
N ILE A 472 13.48 -13.69 22.86
CA ILE A 472 14.55 -13.55 21.88
C ILE A 472 15.41 -12.34 22.24
N GLY A 473 16.40 -12.57 23.09
CA GLY A 473 17.30 -11.51 23.55
C GLY A 473 16.65 -10.56 24.56
N SER A 474 17.44 -9.59 25.00
CA SER A 474 17.06 -8.54 25.96
C SER A 474 16.10 -7.51 25.37
N GLY A 475 16.27 -7.14 24.09
CA GLY A 475 15.41 -6.20 23.37
C GLY A 475 14.15 -6.82 22.76
N GLY A 476 14.06 -8.15 22.75
CA GLY A 476 13.03 -8.91 22.05
C GLY A 476 13.32 -9.09 20.55
N GLY A 477 12.66 -10.07 19.95
CA GLY A 477 12.71 -10.34 18.52
C GLY A 477 11.32 -10.49 17.91
N ASP A 478 11.03 -9.70 16.88
CA ASP A 478 9.73 -9.72 16.24
C ASP A 478 9.49 -10.99 15.43
N ILE A 479 8.64 -11.88 15.94
CA ILE A 479 8.26 -13.13 15.25
C ILE A 479 6.78 -13.16 14.90
N ALA A 480 6.13 -11.99 14.89
CA ALA A 480 4.69 -11.91 14.71
C ALA A 480 4.25 -12.39 13.31
N ASN A 481 5.02 -12.10 12.26
CA ASN A 481 4.75 -12.56 10.90
C ASN A 481 4.81 -14.09 10.79
N GLU A 482 5.90 -14.70 11.25
CA GLU A 482 6.11 -16.15 11.19
C GLU A 482 5.06 -16.89 12.01
N PHE A 483 4.77 -16.39 13.21
CA PHE A 483 3.82 -17.03 14.10
C PHE A 483 2.39 -16.88 13.59
N THR A 484 1.98 -15.69 13.14
CA THR A 484 0.66 -15.52 12.54
C THR A 484 0.52 -16.28 11.22
N PHE A 485 1.63 -16.48 10.48
CA PHE A 485 1.62 -17.29 9.29
C PHE A 485 1.18 -18.72 9.60
N ILE A 486 1.88 -19.36 10.53
CA ILE A 486 1.63 -20.74 10.92
C ILE A 486 0.23 -20.88 11.51
N ILE A 487 -0.12 -20.05 12.49
CA ILE A 487 -1.39 -20.17 13.22
C ILE A 487 -2.59 -19.90 12.29
N THR A 488 -2.52 -18.89 11.43
CA THR A 488 -3.63 -18.60 10.50
C THR A 488 -3.84 -19.76 9.52
N GLY A 489 -2.77 -20.35 8.99
CA GLY A 489 -2.88 -21.51 8.10
C GLY A 489 -3.45 -22.75 8.79
N LEU A 490 -2.96 -23.06 10.00
CA LEU A 490 -3.43 -24.20 10.80
C LEU A 490 -4.90 -24.08 11.23
N VAL A 491 -5.40 -22.86 11.41
CA VAL A 491 -6.81 -22.63 11.77
C VAL A 491 -7.71 -22.54 10.53
N TYR A 492 -7.32 -21.73 9.54
CA TYR A 492 -8.18 -21.42 8.39
C TYR A 492 -8.51 -22.67 7.58
N ILE A 493 -7.51 -23.49 7.25
CA ILE A 493 -7.68 -24.65 6.37
C ILE A 493 -8.73 -25.64 6.94
N PRO A 494 -8.58 -26.18 8.16
CA PRO A 494 -9.59 -27.11 8.71
C PRO A 494 -10.94 -26.42 8.95
N ALA A 495 -10.96 -25.17 9.43
CA ALA A 495 -12.20 -24.44 9.65
C ALA A 495 -12.98 -24.25 8.34
N ARG A 496 -12.29 -24.01 7.22
CA ARG A 496 -12.91 -23.82 5.91
C ARG A 496 -13.46 -25.13 5.34
N PHE A 497 -12.79 -26.27 5.57
CA PHE A 497 -13.36 -27.59 5.25
C PHE A 497 -14.67 -27.84 6.02
N LEU A 498 -14.69 -27.49 7.31
CA LEU A 498 -15.87 -27.64 8.16
C LEU A 498 -17.02 -26.72 7.71
N GLU A 499 -16.72 -25.44 7.43
CA GLU A 499 -17.70 -24.46 6.95
C GLU A 499 -18.35 -24.95 5.64
N LYS A 500 -17.56 -25.41 4.67
CA LYS A 500 -18.10 -25.96 3.41
C LYS A 500 -18.94 -27.21 3.64
N LYS A 501 -18.57 -28.08 4.59
CA LYS A 501 -19.31 -29.31 4.90
C LYS A 501 -20.67 -29.02 5.55
N ILE A 502 -20.74 -28.02 6.44
CA ILE A 502 -21.95 -27.71 7.22
C ILE A 502 -22.87 -26.76 6.45
N VAL A 503 -22.32 -25.71 5.85
CA VAL A 503 -23.08 -24.60 5.25
C VAL A 503 -23.22 -24.76 3.72
N GLY A 504 -22.34 -25.55 3.10
CA GLY A 504 -22.36 -25.80 1.65
C GLY A 504 -21.65 -24.75 0.79
N ARG A 505 -21.06 -23.70 1.39
CA ARG A 505 -20.42 -22.59 0.65
C ARG A 505 -19.21 -21.97 1.34
#